data_AF-A0A2E6PUR9-F1
#
_entry.id   AF-A0A2E6PUR9-F1
#
_cell.length_a   1.000
_cell.length_b   1.000
_cell.length_c   1.000
_cell.angle_alpha   90.00
_cell.angle_beta   90.00
_cell.angle_gamma   90.00
#
_symmetry.space_group_name_H-M   'P 1'
#
loop_
_entity.id
_entity.type
_entity.pdbx_description
1 polymer ?
#
loop_
_entity_poly.entity_id
_entity_poly.type
_entity_poly.pdbx_seq_one_letter_code
_entity_poly.pdbx_strand_id
1 'polypeptide(L)'
;MDPVWLHLLVFIFGYVTCQTFYFIKSTRVSLKLMKSSRIIYLLMMAKAIEKYKIAEGVMMVHLKESGQDERVIESFVRGMEEETNAFKSKSINQLISDTPSTFRDILGFHDWNSAMEYLLTHQDEAFKFWRLKE
;
A
#
# COMPACT_ATOMS: atom_id res chain seq x y z
N MET A 1 -13.45 52.45 -23.40
CA MET A 1 -13.23 51.47 -22.32
C MET A 1 -11.94 51.87 -21.63
N ASP A 2 -12.02 52.29 -20.38
CA ASP A 2 -10.87 52.85 -19.67
C ASP A 2 -9.77 51.80 -19.44
N PRO A 3 -8.49 52.14 -19.64
CA PRO A 3 -7.36 51.21 -19.53
C PRO A 3 -7.26 50.52 -18.16
N VAL A 4 -7.88 51.10 -17.13
CA VAL A 4 -8.01 50.55 -15.76
C VAL A 4 -8.76 49.21 -15.74
N TRP A 5 -9.80 49.06 -16.57
CA TRP A 5 -10.61 47.83 -16.60
C TRP A 5 -9.82 46.64 -17.17
N LEU A 6 -8.96 46.93 -18.16
CA LEU A 6 -8.12 45.93 -18.79
C LEU A 6 -7.04 45.42 -17.83
N HIS A 7 -6.46 46.30 -17.00
CA HIS A 7 -5.50 45.92 -15.97
C HIS A 7 -6.14 45.07 -14.87
N LEU A 8 -7.37 45.40 -14.46
CA LEU A 8 -8.10 44.65 -13.44
C LEU A 8 -8.44 43.23 -13.91
N LEU A 9 -8.87 43.08 -15.17
CA LEU A 9 -9.10 41.77 -15.79
C LEU A 9 -7.82 40.93 -15.88
N VAL A 10 -6.71 41.52 -16.34
CA VAL A 10 -5.42 40.82 -16.45
C VAL A 10 -4.92 40.38 -15.07
N PHE A 11 -5.13 41.21 -14.04
CA PHE A 11 -4.79 40.87 -12.67
C PHE A 11 -5.60 39.69 -12.13
N ILE A 12 -6.93 39.71 -12.28
CA ILE A 12 -7.80 38.59 -11.87
C ILE A 12 -7.42 37.32 -12.63
N PHE A 13 -7.23 37.41 -13.95
CA PHE A 13 -6.87 36.26 -14.76
C PHE A 13 -5.51 35.69 -14.37
N GLY A 14 -4.51 36.55 -14.11
CA GLY A 14 -3.21 36.15 -13.61
C GLY A 14 -3.28 35.47 -12.24
N TYR A 15 -4.05 36.03 -11.31
CA TYR A 15 -4.25 35.47 -9.97
C TYR A 15 -4.92 34.09 -10.02
N VAL A 16 -6.02 33.96 -10.76
CA VAL A 16 -6.75 32.69 -10.92
C VAL A 16 -5.89 31.65 -11.64
N THR A 17 -5.16 32.04 -12.69
CA THR A 17 -4.28 31.13 -13.43
C THR A 17 -3.14 30.62 -12.55
N CYS A 18 -2.54 31.51 -11.76
CA CYS A 18 -1.49 31.16 -10.82
C CYS A 18 -2.00 30.18 -9.75
N GLN A 19 -3.15 30.48 -9.11
CA GLN A 19 -3.77 29.62 -8.12
C GLN A 19 -4.15 28.25 -8.69
N THR A 20 -4.72 28.22 -9.90
CA THR A 20 -5.09 26.98 -10.59
C THR A 20 -3.84 26.16 -10.92
N PHE A 21 -2.76 26.79 -11.37
CA PHE A 21 -1.50 26.11 -11.66
C PHE A 21 -0.88 25.47 -10.41
N TYR A 22 -0.87 26.19 -9.29
CA TYR A 22 -0.42 25.65 -8.00
C TYR A 22 -1.31 24.51 -7.52
N PHE A 23 -2.63 24.63 -7.68
CA PHE A 23 -3.57 23.57 -7.34
C PHE A 23 -3.30 22.31 -8.17
N ILE A 24 -3.19 22.42 -9.49
CA ILE A 24 -2.90 21.28 -10.38
C ILE A 24 -1.56 20.63 -10.01
N LYS A 25 -0.52 21.42 -9.73
CA LYS A 25 0.78 20.91 -9.31
C LYS A 25 0.67 20.13 -8.00
N SER A 26 -0.05 20.69 -7.02
CA SER A 26 -0.30 20.06 -5.72
C SER A 26 -1.06 18.74 -5.87
N THR A 27 -2.17 18.73 -6.62
CA THR A 27 -2.96 17.53 -6.88
C THR A 27 -2.12 16.43 -7.53
N ARG A 28 -1.25 16.77 -8.49
CA ARG A 28 -0.34 15.78 -9.12
C ARG A 28 0.62 15.15 -8.10
N VAL A 29 1.14 15.95 -7.16
CA VAL A 29 2.02 15.44 -6.09
C VAL A 29 1.23 14.56 -5.12
N SER A 30 0.04 14.98 -4.69
CA SER A 30 -0.83 14.19 -3.82
C SER A 30 -1.19 12.83 -4.42
N LEU A 31 -1.51 12.79 -5.72
CA LEU A 31 -1.81 11.53 -6.41
C LEU A 31 -0.59 10.60 -6.47
N LYS A 32 0.61 11.14 -6.68
CA LYS A 32 1.85 10.35 -6.62
C LYS A 32 2.09 9.79 -5.21
N LEU A 33 1.88 10.61 -4.18
CA LEU A 33 2.00 10.17 -2.78
C LEU A 33 0.99 9.07 -2.44
N MET A 34 -0.26 9.18 -2.88
CA MET A 34 -1.27 8.13 -2.67
C MET A 34 -0.90 6.81 -3.35
N LYS A 35 -0.33 6.84 -4.56
CA LYS A 35 0.14 5.62 -5.23
C LYS A 35 1.30 5.00 -4.47
N SER A 36 2.29 5.81 -4.11
CA SER A 36 3.47 5.35 -3.38
C SER A 36 3.09 4.79 -1.99
N SER A 37 2.18 5.43 -1.26
CA SER A 37 1.75 4.95 0.07
C SER A 37 1.10 3.57 0.00
N ARG A 38 0.34 3.28 -1.07
CA ARG A 38 -0.26 1.95 -1.29
C ARG A 38 0.81 0.89 -1.53
N ILE A 39 1.79 1.21 -2.38
CA ILE A 39 2.92 0.31 -2.67
C ILE A 39 3.71 0.02 -1.38
N ILE A 40 3.98 1.06 -0.58
CA ILE A 40 4.66 0.92 0.71
C ILE A 40 3.85 0.05 1.68
N TYR A 41 2.53 0.26 1.76
CA TYR A 41 1.66 -0.56 2.60
C TYR A 41 1.71 -2.03 2.19
N LEU A 42 1.58 -2.34 0.89
CA LEU A 42 1.67 -3.71 0.37
C LEU A 42 3.03 -4.35 0.67
N LEU A 43 4.11 -3.58 0.52
CA LEU A 43 5.46 -4.01 0.86
C LEU A 43 5.58 -4.36 2.36
N MET A 44 5.03 -3.52 3.25
CA MET A 44 5.03 -3.78 4.68
C MET A 44 4.24 -5.05 5.04
N MET A 45 3.09 -5.26 4.40
CA MET A 45 2.27 -6.46 4.62
C MET A 45 2.99 -7.73 4.14
N ALA A 46 3.62 -7.69 2.96
CA ALA A 46 4.43 -8.79 2.47
C ALA A 46 5.59 -9.12 3.43
N LYS A 47 6.27 -8.09 3.93
CA LYS A 47 7.34 -8.24 4.93
C LYS A 47 6.84 -8.80 6.27
N ALA A 48 5.64 -8.41 6.71
CA ALA A 48 5.04 -8.95 7.92
C ALA A 48 4.80 -10.46 7.79
N ILE A 49 4.27 -10.92 6.64
CA ILE A 49 4.07 -12.34 6.37
C ILE A 49 5.40 -13.10 6.28
N GLU A 50 6.41 -12.51 5.65
CA GLU A 50 7.76 -13.10 5.61
C GLU A 50 8.30 -13.34 7.04
N LYS A 51 8.18 -12.35 7.92
CA LYS A 51 8.57 -12.48 9.33
C LYS A 51 7.72 -13.52 10.06
N TYR A 52 6.43 -13.60 9.75
CA TYR A 52 5.54 -14.62 10.29
C TYR A 52 5.99 -16.04 9.92
N LYS A 53 6.32 -16.27 8.65
CA LYS A 53 6.84 -17.55 8.15
C LYS A 53 8.18 -17.94 8.75
N ILE A 54 9.06 -16.97 9.01
CA ILE A 54 10.31 -17.22 9.73
C ILE A 54 10.02 -17.67 11.16
N ALA A 55 9.10 -17.00 11.87
CA ALA A 55 8.73 -17.37 13.23
C ALA A 55 8.07 -18.77 13.29
N GLU A 56 7.21 -19.09 12.32
CA GLU A 56 6.63 -20.44 12.14
C GLU A 56 7.73 -21.50 12.03
N GLY A 57 8.74 -21.27 11.18
CA GLY A 57 9.86 -22.18 10.99
C GLY A 57 10.66 -22.42 12.27
N VAL A 58 10.92 -21.36 13.05
CA VAL A 58 11.62 -21.49 14.35
C VAL A 58 10.79 -22.29 15.35
N MET A 59 9.49 -22.02 15.43
CA MET A 59 8.59 -22.74 16.34
C MET A 59 8.45 -24.21 15.95
N MET A 60 8.41 -24.52 14.65
CA MET A 60 8.39 -25.90 14.15
C MET A 60 9.64 -26.69 14.58
N VAL A 61 10.83 -26.09 14.51
CA VAL A 61 12.07 -26.73 14.98
C VAL A 61 11.94 -27.04 16.47
N HIS A 62 11.50 -26.07 17.27
CA HIS A 62 11.31 -26.26 18.71
C HIS A 62 10.30 -27.35 19.06
N LEU A 63 9.17 -27.43 18.34
CA LEU A 63 8.15 -28.47 18.55
C LEU A 63 8.68 -29.87 18.22
N LYS A 64 9.49 -30.00 17.16
CA LYS A 64 10.14 -31.26 16.79
C LYS A 64 11.20 -31.69 17.81
N GLU A 65 12.03 -30.76 18.27
CA GLU A 65 13.06 -31.01 19.29
C GLU A 65 12.46 -31.37 20.65
N SER A 66 11.29 -30.84 20.98
CA SER A 66 10.57 -31.12 22.22
C SER A 66 9.85 -32.48 22.22
N GLY A 67 9.92 -33.24 21.12
CA GLY A 67 9.29 -34.56 21.00
C GLY A 67 7.75 -34.52 21.07
N GLN A 68 7.13 -33.42 20.64
CA GLN A 68 5.67 -33.30 20.60
C GLN A 68 5.06 -34.29 19.61
N ASP A 69 3.81 -34.69 19.87
CA ASP A 69 3.05 -35.57 18.98
C ASP A 69 2.87 -34.92 17.60
N GLU A 70 3.02 -35.71 16.54
CA GLU A 70 2.83 -35.30 15.14
C GLU A 70 1.48 -34.59 14.94
N ARG A 71 0.43 -35.03 15.65
CA ARG A 71 -0.90 -34.41 15.61
C ARG A 71 -0.90 -32.96 16.10
N VAL A 72 -0.08 -32.65 17.09
CA VAL A 72 0.08 -31.28 17.61
C VAL A 72 0.78 -30.42 16.56
N ILE A 73 1.83 -30.95 15.94
CA ILE A 73 2.57 -30.27 14.86
C ILE A 73 1.65 -29.98 13.67
N GLU A 74 0.87 -30.96 13.21
CA GLU A 74 -0.09 -30.78 12.13
C GLU A 74 -1.15 -29.73 12.47
N SER A 75 -1.69 -29.76 13.71
CA SER A 75 -2.67 -28.78 14.16
C SER A 75 -2.11 -27.36 14.19
N PHE A 76 -0.83 -27.21 14.58
CA PHE A 76 -0.13 -25.94 14.60
C PHE A 76 0.08 -25.40 13.17
N VAL A 77 0.59 -26.23 12.25
CA VAL A 77 0.79 -25.84 10.85
C VAL A 77 -0.52 -25.38 10.21
N ARG A 78 -1.61 -26.14 10.42
CA ARG A 78 -2.93 -25.77 9.91
C ARG A 78 -3.42 -24.44 10.50
N GLY A 79 -3.29 -24.25 11.81
CA GLY A 79 -3.67 -22.99 12.46
C GLY A 79 -2.88 -21.79 11.93
N MET A 80 -1.57 -21.95 11.74
CA MET A 80 -0.70 -20.92 11.18
C MET A 80 -1.05 -20.57 9.73
N GLU A 81 -1.43 -21.56 8.92
CA GLU A 81 -1.89 -21.35 7.55
C GLU A 81 -3.23 -20.58 7.52
N GLU A 82 -4.19 -20.98 8.36
CA GLU A 82 -5.47 -20.30 8.51
C GLU A 82 -5.28 -18.84 8.93
N GLU A 83 -4.43 -18.57 9.92
CA GLU A 83 -4.10 -17.22 10.38
C GLU A 83 -3.41 -16.40 9.29
N THR A 84 -2.47 -16.99 8.55
CA THR A 84 -1.80 -16.32 7.44
C THR A 84 -2.81 -15.92 6.36
N ASN A 85 -3.74 -16.82 6.01
CA ASN A 85 -4.76 -16.54 5.01
C ASN A 85 -5.79 -15.51 5.50
N ALA A 86 -6.18 -15.58 6.77
CA ALA A 86 -7.03 -14.58 7.41
C ALA A 86 -6.35 -13.20 7.41
N PHE A 87 -5.06 -13.14 7.73
CA PHE A 87 -4.27 -11.89 7.72
C PHE A 87 -4.20 -11.28 6.32
N LYS A 88 -3.91 -12.09 5.28
CA LYS A 88 -3.90 -11.64 3.88
C LYS A 88 -5.23 -11.03 3.47
N SER A 89 -6.32 -11.76 3.70
CA SER A 89 -7.66 -11.32 3.32
C SER A 89 -8.07 -10.06 4.09
N LYS A 90 -7.89 -10.04 5.42
CA LYS A 90 -8.23 -8.90 6.27
C LYS A 90 -7.46 -7.64 5.89
N SER A 91 -6.15 -7.76 5.63
CA SER A 91 -5.30 -6.61 5.27
C SER A 91 -5.74 -5.96 3.97
N ILE A 92 -6.07 -6.76 2.94
CA ILE A 92 -6.53 -6.23 1.65
C ILE A 92 -7.94 -5.65 1.77
N ASN A 93 -8.85 -6.36 2.44
CA ASN A 93 -10.22 -5.88 2.64
C ASN A 93 -10.24 -4.55 3.42
N GLN A 94 -9.39 -4.43 4.45
CA GLN A 94 -9.25 -3.20 5.21
C GLN A 94 -8.71 -2.05 4.33
N LEU A 95 -7.69 -2.31 3.51
CA LEU A 95 -7.15 -1.30 2.60
C LEU A 95 -8.21 -0.82 1.59
N ILE A 96 -9.03 -1.74 1.06
CA ILE A 96 -10.11 -1.42 0.13
C ILE A 96 -11.24 -0.66 0.85
N SER A 97 -11.61 -1.04 2.07
CA SER A 97 -12.67 -0.38 2.84
C SER A 97 -12.29 1.04 3.23
N ASP A 98 -11.03 1.25 3.62
CA ASP A 98 -10.51 2.55 4.05
C ASP A 98 -10.24 3.47 2.86
N THR A 99 -10.15 2.91 1.65
CA THR A 99 -10.02 3.69 0.43
C THR A 99 -11.39 4.30 0.05
N PRO A 100 -11.48 5.64 -0.10
CA PRO A 100 -12.72 6.28 -0.55
C PRO A 100 -13.18 5.73 -1.89
N SER A 101 -14.50 5.58 -2.07
CA SER A 101 -15.09 4.99 -3.28
C SER A 101 -14.58 5.62 -4.58
N THR A 102 -14.37 6.93 -4.60
CA THR A 102 -13.81 7.68 -5.75
C THR A 102 -12.43 7.19 -6.20
N PHE A 103 -11.67 6.55 -5.30
CA PHE A 103 -10.30 6.10 -5.57
C PHE A 103 -10.15 4.57 -5.62
N ARG A 104 -11.26 3.81 -5.54
CA ARG A 104 -11.23 2.34 -5.54
C ARG A 104 -10.84 1.78 -6.90
N ASP A 105 -11.35 2.34 -8.00
CA ASP A 105 -10.99 1.92 -9.36
C ASP A 105 -9.49 2.14 -9.65
N ILE A 106 -8.84 3.04 -8.90
CA ILE A 106 -7.43 3.37 -9.03
C ILE A 106 -6.54 2.41 -8.23
N LEU A 107 -7.09 1.54 -7.37
CA LEU A 107 -6.29 0.56 -6.61
C LEU A 107 -5.63 -0.46 -7.53
N GLY A 108 -6.34 -0.93 -8.56
CA GLY A 108 -5.81 -1.90 -9.52
C GLY A 108 -5.67 -3.33 -8.97
N PHE A 109 -6.24 -3.62 -7.79
CA PHE A 109 -6.28 -4.96 -7.19
C PHE A 109 -7.53 -5.11 -6.30
N HIS A 110 -7.93 -6.36 -6.09
CA HIS A 110 -9.14 -6.70 -5.32
C HIS A 110 -8.91 -7.82 -4.30
N ASP A 111 -7.82 -8.56 -4.44
CA ASP A 111 -7.45 -9.67 -3.56
C ASP A 111 -5.94 -9.65 -3.30
N TRP A 112 -5.47 -10.56 -2.45
CA TRP A 112 -4.06 -10.65 -2.10
C TRP A 112 -3.17 -10.91 -3.32
N ASN A 113 -3.59 -11.76 -4.25
CA ASN A 113 -2.76 -12.18 -5.38
C ASN A 113 -2.57 -11.03 -6.37
N SER A 114 -3.67 -10.38 -6.77
CA SER A 114 -3.66 -9.18 -7.60
C SER A 114 -2.89 -8.03 -6.93
N ALA A 115 -2.95 -7.91 -5.60
CA ALA A 115 -2.16 -6.92 -4.87
C ALA A 115 -0.65 -7.20 -4.94
N MET A 116 -0.24 -8.47 -4.90
CA MET A 116 1.17 -8.83 -5.05
C MET A 116 1.66 -8.67 -6.49
N GLU A 117 0.84 -8.97 -7.49
CA GLU A 117 1.13 -8.67 -8.90
C GLU A 117 1.30 -7.17 -9.13
N TYR A 118 0.43 -6.36 -8.50
CA TYR A 118 0.54 -4.90 -8.52
C TYR A 118 1.86 -4.43 -7.91
N LEU A 119 2.25 -5.00 -6.76
CA LEU A 119 3.51 -4.70 -6.09
C LEU A 119 4.72 -5.06 -6.95
N LEU A 120 4.72 -6.23 -7.60
CA LEU A 120 5.79 -6.68 -8.50
C LEU A 120 5.93 -5.74 -9.70
N THR A 121 4.81 -5.32 -10.29
CA THR A 121 4.79 -4.37 -11.41
C THR A 121 5.41 -3.02 -11.02
N HIS A 122 5.30 -2.62 -9.75
CA HIS A 122 5.81 -1.35 -9.23
C HIS A 122 7.02 -1.54 -8.29
N GLN A 123 7.77 -2.64 -8.45
CA GLN A 123 8.87 -2.99 -7.57
C GLN A 123 9.92 -1.87 -7.43
N ASP A 124 10.17 -1.11 -8.49
CA ASP A 124 11.17 -0.02 -8.48
C ASP A 124 10.80 1.08 -7.48
N GLU A 125 9.51 1.38 -7.33
CA GLU A 125 9.02 2.34 -6.35
C GLU A 125 9.12 1.79 -4.93
N ALA A 126 8.81 0.50 -4.74
CA ALA A 126 8.98 -0.20 -3.48
C ALA A 126 10.46 -0.26 -3.05
N PHE A 127 11.37 -0.58 -3.97
CA PHE A 127 12.80 -0.66 -3.72
C PHE A 127 13.43 0.71 -3.45
N LYS A 128 12.96 1.78 -4.11
CA LYS A 128 13.39 3.15 -3.81
C LYS A 128 13.05 3.54 -2.39
N PHE A 129 11.85 3.21 -1.92
CA PHE A 129 11.47 3.45 -0.54
C PHE A 129 12.36 2.66 0.44
N TRP A 130 12.63 1.39 0.14
CA TRP A 130 13.44 0.54 1.02
C TRP A 130 14.91 0.95 1.10
N ARG A 131 15.52 1.34 -0.02
CA ARG A 131 16.92 1.80 -0.09
C ARG A 131 17.17 3.17 0.54
N LEU A 132 16.12 3.94 0.87
CA LEU A 132 16.29 5.16 1.68
C LEU A 132 16.68 4.89 3.14
N LYS A 133 16.72 3.61 3.56
CA LYS A 133 17.09 3.18 4.91
C LYS A 133 18.51 2.60 5.03
N GLU A 134 19.28 2.54 3.94
CA GLU A 134 20.72 2.23 3.92
C GLU A 134 21.52 3.50 3.67
#